data_AF-A0A7D7ZNN4-F1
#
_entry.id   AF-A0A7D7ZNN4-F1
#
_cell.length_a   1.000
_cell.length_b   1.000
_cell.length_c   1.000
_cell.angle_alpha   90.00
_cell.angle_beta   90.00
_cell.angle_gamma   90.00
#
_symmetry.space_group_name_H-M   'P 1'
#
loop_
_entity.id
_entity.type
_entity.pdbx_description
1 polymer ?
#
loop_
_entity_poly.entity_id
_entity_poly.type
_entity_poly.pdbx_seq_one_letter_code
_entity_poly.pdbx_strand_id
1 'polypeptide(L)'
;MDDYRLIEIETAKKHGATAKGTKKSIGDFLLKDNIQKPVNVKSNNVDKNNYSPNIISAKRLIKWLEQDGNQLFFIFVNYRKTDKGIEVINDSGLVPVEHISWNCLTIEAQGWGVIQMSRTLEIDKTQDLKGFFRGMKKAYEKFIDKETKKMAQIREMIKDF
;
A
#
# COMPACT_ATOMS: atom_id res chain seq x y z
N MET A 1 -14.56 16.90 7.26
CA MET A 1 -13.31 16.26 6.83
C MET A 1 -13.41 14.82 7.29
N ASP A 2 -13.20 13.82 6.42
CA ASP A 2 -13.26 12.42 6.84
C ASP A 2 -12.08 12.05 7.75
N ASP A 3 -12.20 10.91 8.44
CA ASP A 3 -11.21 10.46 9.42
C ASP A 3 -9.82 10.24 8.81
N TYR A 4 -9.81 9.73 7.57
CA TYR A 4 -8.58 9.46 6.84
C TYR A 4 -7.79 10.74 6.62
N ARG A 5 -8.48 11.81 6.19
CA ARG A 5 -7.85 13.10 5.92
C ARG A 5 -7.31 13.77 7.18
N LEU A 6 -7.96 13.60 8.33
CA LEU A 6 -7.43 14.06 9.62
C LEU A 6 -6.13 13.34 9.98
N ILE A 7 -6.12 12.01 9.88
CA ILE A 7 -4.93 11.18 10.17
C ILE A 7 -3.78 11.54 9.23
N GLU A 8 -4.07 11.74 7.94
CA GLU A 8 -3.07 12.11 6.92
C GLU A 8 -2.40 13.46 7.27
N ILE A 9 -3.20 14.48 7.61
CA ILE A 9 -2.69 15.82 7.97
C ILE A 9 -1.81 15.77 9.22
N GLU A 10 -2.27 15.10 10.28
CA GLU A 10 -1.52 14.99 11.53
C GLU A 10 -0.23 14.18 11.35
N THR A 11 -0.29 13.10 10.56
CA THR A 11 0.89 12.29 10.22
C THR A 11 1.90 13.10 9.41
N ALA A 12 1.46 13.85 8.39
CA ALA A 12 2.36 14.68 7.59
C ALA A 12 3.09 15.72 8.47
N LYS A 13 2.37 16.41 9.36
CA LYS A 13 2.95 17.40 10.29
C LYS A 13 4.04 16.77 11.17
N LYS A 14 3.78 15.59 11.75
CA LYS A 14 4.75 14.84 12.57
C LYS A 14 6.06 14.54 11.83
N HIS A 15 5.99 14.39 10.52
CA HIS A 15 7.14 14.12 9.65
C HIS A 15 7.69 15.36 8.93
N GLY A 16 7.34 16.57 9.40
CA GLY A 16 7.85 17.83 8.84
C GLY A 16 7.37 18.11 7.42
N ALA A 17 6.21 17.57 7.05
CA ALA A 17 5.59 17.75 5.75
C ALA A 17 4.20 18.40 5.89
N THR A 18 3.67 18.94 4.79
CA THR A 18 2.28 19.36 4.73
C THR A 18 1.52 18.42 3.80
N ALA A 19 0.40 17.87 4.26
CA ALA A 19 -0.53 17.12 3.42
C ALA A 19 -1.25 18.07 2.44
N LYS A 20 -0.55 18.57 1.42
CA LYS A 20 -1.14 19.35 0.32
C LYS A 20 -1.60 18.36 -0.73
N GLY A 21 -2.80 17.79 -0.54
CA GLY A 21 -3.34 16.69 -1.33
C GLY A 21 -2.92 16.76 -2.79
N THR A 22 -2.03 15.87 -3.20
CA THR A 22 -1.40 15.99 -4.51
C THR A 22 -2.34 15.40 -5.55
N LYS A 23 -3.07 16.25 -6.29
CA LYS A 23 -4.03 15.84 -7.34
C LYS A 23 -3.47 14.90 -8.43
N LYS A 24 -2.17 14.57 -8.42
CA LYS A 24 -1.48 13.68 -9.40
C LYS A 24 -0.34 12.79 -8.83
N SER A 25 -0.05 12.78 -7.53
CA SER A 25 1.15 12.07 -7.04
C SER A 25 0.92 10.61 -6.64
N ILE A 26 2.01 9.86 -6.54
CA ILE A 26 2.05 8.46 -6.09
C ILE A 26 1.92 8.33 -4.56
N GLY A 27 2.01 9.43 -3.82
CA GLY A 27 1.82 9.50 -2.37
C GLY A 27 0.73 10.47 -1.95
N ASP A 28 0.40 10.46 -0.67
CA ASP A 28 -0.51 11.41 -0.03
C ASP A 28 0.20 12.75 0.25
N PHE A 29 1.47 12.70 0.65
CA PHE A 29 2.35 13.86 0.83
C PHE A 29 3.79 13.58 0.40
N LEU A 30 4.63 14.62 0.37
CA LEU A 30 6.05 14.53 0.04
C LEU A 30 6.91 14.71 1.29
N LEU A 31 7.91 13.84 1.46
CA LEU A 31 8.88 14.00 2.54
C LEU A 31 9.79 15.19 2.25
N LYS A 32 9.73 16.23 3.10
CA LYS A 32 10.52 17.47 2.94
C LYS A 32 10.37 18.11 1.56
N ASP A 33 9.15 18.09 1.01
CA ASP A 33 8.82 18.60 -0.33
C ASP A 33 9.62 17.95 -1.50
N ASN A 34 10.29 16.81 -1.25
CA ASN A 34 11.02 16.10 -2.30
C ASN A 34 10.08 15.20 -3.12
N ILE A 35 9.93 15.54 -4.40
CA ILE A 35 9.07 14.81 -5.35
C ILE A 35 9.46 13.33 -5.53
N GLN A 36 10.72 12.97 -5.29
CA GLN A 36 11.23 11.60 -5.39
C GLN A 36 10.99 10.79 -4.10
N LYS A 37 10.48 11.43 -3.03
CA LYS A 37 10.20 10.79 -1.73
C LYS A 37 8.75 10.96 -1.27
N PRO A 38 7.77 10.54 -2.08
CA PRO A 38 6.37 10.48 -1.70
C PRO A 38 6.13 9.50 -0.54
N VAL A 39 5.13 9.81 0.28
CA VAL A 39 4.71 9.03 1.44
C VAL A 39 3.22 8.75 1.34
N ASN A 40 2.80 7.50 1.50
CA ASN A 40 1.40 7.11 1.65
C ASN A 40 1.08 6.80 3.12
N VAL A 41 -0.07 7.27 3.61
CA VAL A 41 -0.59 6.94 4.93
C VAL A 41 -1.64 5.86 4.79
N LYS A 42 -1.50 4.78 5.56
CA LYS A 42 -2.45 3.66 5.59
C LYS A 42 -3.00 3.54 6.99
N SER A 43 -4.22 4.03 7.18
CA SER A 43 -4.90 3.99 8.47
C SER A 43 -5.73 2.70 8.62
N ASN A 44 -5.62 2.05 9.77
CA ASN A 44 -6.41 0.88 10.14
C ASN A 44 -7.21 1.19 11.42
N ASN A 45 -8.52 1.01 11.37
CA ASN A 45 -9.36 1.14 12.55
C ASN A 45 -9.36 -0.21 13.29
N VAL A 46 -8.79 -0.26 14.49
CA VAL A 46 -8.60 -1.53 15.23
C VAL A 46 -9.91 -2.17 15.68
N ASP A 47 -11.00 -1.41 15.74
CA ASP A 47 -12.31 -1.92 16.12
C ASP A 47 -13.10 -2.46 14.91
N LYS A 48 -12.58 -2.24 13.69
CA LYS A 48 -13.13 -2.82 12.46
C LYS A 48 -12.25 -3.99 12.03
N ASN A 49 -12.83 -5.18 11.95
CA ASN A 49 -12.19 -6.38 11.38
C ASN A 49 -12.09 -6.31 9.84
N ASN A 50 -11.60 -5.21 9.29
CA ASN A 50 -11.49 -5.04 7.84
C ASN A 50 -10.16 -5.63 7.36
N TYR A 51 -10.25 -6.83 6.79
CA TYR A 51 -9.16 -7.53 6.14
C TYR A 51 -8.78 -6.83 4.84
N SER A 52 -7.49 -6.56 4.68
CA SER A 52 -6.79 -6.29 3.43
C SER A 52 -6.95 -4.91 2.76
N PRO A 53 -6.31 -3.85 3.29
CA PRO A 53 -6.25 -2.56 2.61
C PRO A 53 -5.43 -2.63 1.31
N ASN A 54 -5.95 -1.99 0.26
CA ASN A 54 -5.20 -1.68 -0.96
C ASN A 54 -4.01 -0.77 -0.63
N ILE A 55 -2.79 -1.24 -0.92
CA ILE A 55 -1.55 -0.48 -0.70
C ILE A 55 -1.30 0.44 -1.90
N ILE A 56 -1.07 -0.17 -3.08
CA ILE A 56 -0.78 0.56 -4.31
C ILE A 56 -1.01 -0.35 -5.54
N SER A 57 -1.34 0.24 -6.69
CA SER A 57 -1.29 -0.49 -7.96
C SER A 57 0.14 -0.98 -8.23
N ALA A 58 0.28 -2.27 -8.50
CA ALA A 58 1.58 -2.89 -8.77
C ALA A 58 2.28 -2.25 -9.98
N LYS A 59 1.54 -1.99 -11.07
CA LYS A 59 2.03 -1.27 -12.26
C LYS A 59 2.52 0.15 -11.96
N ARG A 60 1.81 0.89 -11.09
CA ARG A 60 2.22 2.26 -10.70
C ARG A 60 3.51 2.22 -9.89
N LEU A 61 3.64 1.24 -8.99
CA LEU A 61 4.84 1.07 -8.18
C LEU A 61 6.08 0.76 -9.03
N ILE A 62 5.98 -0.23 -9.92
CA ILE A 62 7.08 -0.63 -10.80
C ILE A 62 7.58 0.58 -11.61
N LYS A 63 6.67 1.25 -12.34
CA LYS A 63 7.01 2.42 -13.16
C LYS A 63 7.65 3.58 -12.39
N TRP A 64 7.37 3.68 -11.09
CA TRP A 64 7.94 4.72 -10.24
C TRP A 64 9.35 4.36 -9.80
N LEU A 65 9.55 3.13 -9.32
CA LEU A 65 10.82 2.65 -8.80
C LEU A 65 11.85 2.31 -9.90
N GLU A 66 11.40 2.17 -11.16
CA GLU A 66 12.29 2.08 -12.32
C GLU A 66 13.00 3.41 -12.66
N GLN A 67 12.50 4.54 -12.16
CA GLN A 67 13.14 5.83 -12.34
C GLN A 67 14.23 6.01 -11.29
N ASP A 68 15.42 6.40 -11.73
CA ASP A 68 16.57 6.56 -10.85
C ASP A 68 16.31 7.58 -9.72
N GLY A 69 16.75 7.24 -8.51
CA GLY A 69 16.57 8.08 -7.31
C GLY A 69 15.17 8.06 -6.67
N ASN A 70 14.15 7.55 -7.36
CA ASN A 70 12.80 7.48 -6.81
C ASN A 70 12.67 6.46 -5.68
N GLN A 71 12.04 6.89 -4.59
CA GLN A 71 11.69 6.06 -3.44
C GLN A 71 10.18 6.16 -3.20
N LEU A 72 9.61 5.21 -2.45
CA LEU A 72 8.24 5.32 -1.98
C LEU A 72 8.20 4.87 -0.53
N PHE A 73 7.56 5.67 0.31
CA PHE A 73 7.42 5.37 1.72
C PHE A 73 5.96 5.17 2.11
N PHE A 74 5.76 4.44 3.20
CA PHE A 74 4.47 4.22 3.83
C PHE A 74 4.55 4.54 5.32
N ILE A 75 3.46 5.03 5.88
CA ILE A 75 3.23 5.11 7.32
C ILE A 75 1.91 4.41 7.61
N PHE A 76 1.96 3.36 8.41
CA PHE A 76 0.78 2.62 8.85
C PHE A 76 0.35 3.15 10.21
N VAL A 77 -0.91 3.54 10.32
CA VAL A 77 -1.46 4.15 11.54
C VAL A 77 -2.61 3.29 12.04
N ASN A 78 -2.47 2.71 13.24
CA ASN A 78 -3.60 2.09 13.92
C ASN A 78 -4.32 3.13 14.76
N TYR A 79 -5.63 3.22 14.60
CA TYR A 79 -6.46 4.16 15.32
C TYR A 79 -7.74 3.50 15.81
N ARG A 80 -8.40 4.17 16.76
CA ARG A 80 -9.75 3.85 17.23
C ARG A 80 -10.62 5.09 17.13
N LYS A 81 -11.93 4.89 16.95
CA LYS A 81 -12.91 5.96 17.12
C LYS A 81 -13.44 5.97 18.54
N THR A 82 -13.45 7.14 19.15
CA THR A 82 -14.00 7.40 20.49
C THR A 82 -15.04 8.51 20.40
N ASP A 83 -15.80 8.74 21.47
CA ASP A 83 -16.74 9.86 21.56
C ASP A 83 -16.06 11.24 21.46
N LYS A 84 -14.75 11.30 21.71
CA LYS A 84 -13.92 12.50 21.61
C LYS A 84 -13.24 12.66 20.23
N GLY A 85 -13.50 11.74 19.29
CA GLY A 85 -12.89 11.72 17.97
C GLY A 85 -11.91 10.56 17.77
N ILE A 86 -10.89 10.79 16.94
CA ILE A 86 -9.91 9.77 16.55
C ILE A 86 -8.79 9.70 17.59
N GLU A 87 -8.54 8.50 18.10
CA GLU A 87 -7.39 8.19 18.94
C GLU A 87 -6.38 7.38 18.13
N VAL A 88 -5.19 7.92 17.90
CA VAL A 88 -4.07 7.19 17.29
C VAL A 88 -3.42 6.30 18.35
N ILE A 89 -3.43 4.99 18.12
CA ILE A 89 -2.89 3.99 19.05
C ILE A 89 -1.40 3.81 18.82
N ASN A 90 -0.99 3.65 17.55
CA ASN A 90 0.42 3.56 17.15
C ASN A 90 0.59 3.88 15.67
N ASP A 91 1.84 4.16 15.29
CA ASP A 91 2.27 4.28 13.90
C ASP A 91 3.57 3.51 13.64
N SER A 92 3.76 3.05 12.40
CA SER A 92 4.95 2.30 11.99
C SER A 92 6.22 3.14 11.85
N GLY A 93 6.11 4.47 11.96
CA GLY A 93 7.08 5.39 11.38
C GLY A 93 7.16 5.27 9.86
N LEU A 94 8.19 5.89 9.29
CA LEU A 94 8.45 5.92 7.85
C LEU A 94 9.04 4.59 7.39
N VAL A 95 8.31 3.85 6.55
CA VAL A 95 8.71 2.53 6.03
C VAL A 95 8.95 2.62 4.53
N PRO A 96 10.19 2.42 4.04
CA PRO A 96 10.45 2.25 2.61
C PRO A 96 9.68 1.05 2.06
N VAL A 97 9.13 1.16 0.85
CA VAL A 97 8.30 0.10 0.25
C VAL A 97 9.03 -1.24 0.15
N GLU A 98 10.32 -1.21 -0.11
CA GLU A 98 11.18 -2.39 -0.21
C GLU A 98 11.32 -3.15 1.10
N HIS A 99 11.06 -2.52 2.25
CA HIS A 99 11.10 -3.16 3.57
C HIS A 99 9.77 -3.81 3.96
N ILE A 100 8.71 -3.67 3.16
CA ILE A 100 7.43 -4.32 3.46
C ILE A 100 7.51 -5.76 3.00
N SER A 101 7.51 -6.69 3.96
CA SER A 101 7.73 -8.12 3.69
C SER A 101 6.61 -8.71 2.84
N TRP A 102 6.98 -9.50 1.82
CA TRP A 102 6.01 -10.26 1.02
C TRP A 102 5.26 -11.34 1.80
N ASN A 103 5.66 -11.64 3.05
CA ASN A 103 4.88 -12.50 3.94
C ASN A 103 3.55 -11.88 4.37
N CYS A 104 3.43 -10.55 4.32
CA CYS A 104 2.20 -9.82 4.63
C CYS A 104 1.50 -9.24 3.39
N LEU A 105 2.04 -9.44 2.19
CA LEU A 105 1.53 -8.87 0.94
C LEU A 105 1.00 -9.93 -0.03
N THR A 106 -0.04 -9.58 -0.79
CA THR A 106 -0.50 -10.34 -1.97
C THR A 106 -0.76 -9.39 -3.15
N ILE A 107 -0.89 -9.97 -4.34
CA ILE A 107 -1.40 -9.26 -5.52
C ILE A 107 -2.81 -9.77 -5.78
N GLU A 108 -3.80 -8.86 -5.76
CA GLU A 108 -5.19 -9.20 -6.02
C GLU A 108 -5.72 -8.59 -7.32
N ALA A 109 -6.85 -9.12 -7.77
CA ALA A 109 -7.48 -8.81 -9.06
C ALA A 109 -8.09 -7.40 -9.08
N GLN A 110 -7.30 -6.42 -9.51
CA GLN A 110 -7.77 -5.08 -9.87
C GLN A 110 -6.86 -4.49 -10.96
N GLY A 111 -7.41 -4.28 -12.17
CA GLY A 111 -6.63 -3.80 -13.31
C GLY A 111 -5.43 -4.71 -13.61
N TRP A 112 -4.21 -4.17 -13.54
CA TRP A 112 -2.95 -4.90 -13.74
C TRP A 112 -2.40 -5.58 -12.47
N GLY A 113 -3.25 -5.71 -11.43
CA GLY A 113 -2.85 -6.16 -10.11
C GLY A 113 -2.70 -5.00 -9.13
N VAL A 114 -3.23 -5.20 -7.92
CA VAL A 114 -3.05 -4.29 -6.78
C VAL A 114 -2.33 -5.02 -5.67
N ILE A 115 -1.32 -4.38 -5.08
CA ILE A 115 -0.67 -4.90 -3.88
C ILE A 115 -1.60 -4.65 -2.70
N GLN A 116 -1.98 -5.71 -2.00
CA GLN A 116 -2.80 -5.67 -0.79
C GLN A 116 -2.04 -6.23 0.40
N MET A 117 -2.39 -5.74 1.58
CA MET A 117 -1.86 -6.27 2.84
C MET A 117 -2.75 -7.41 3.34
N SER A 118 -2.37 -8.66 3.12
CA SER A 118 -3.20 -9.82 3.46
C SER A 118 -3.08 -10.26 4.93
N ARG A 119 -2.08 -9.76 5.65
CA ARG A 119 -1.79 -10.08 7.06
C ARG A 119 -1.28 -8.83 7.79
N THR A 120 -1.09 -8.93 9.10
CA THR A 120 -0.46 -7.89 9.91
C THR A 120 0.86 -7.42 9.27
N LEU A 121 1.11 -6.11 9.29
CA LEU A 121 2.33 -5.50 8.77
C LEU A 121 3.58 -6.20 9.33
N GLU A 122 4.43 -6.67 8.42
CA GLU A 122 5.74 -7.24 8.72
C GLU A 122 6.81 -6.42 8.00
N ILE A 123 7.78 -5.90 8.76
CA ILE A 123 8.86 -5.05 8.23
C ILE A 123 10.16 -5.84 8.24
N ASP A 124 10.71 -6.08 7.05
CA ASP A 124 12.04 -6.67 6.85
C ASP A 124 13.03 -5.59 6.42
N LYS A 125 13.82 -5.08 7.38
CA LYS A 125 14.83 -4.05 7.12
C LYS A 125 16.07 -4.56 6.38
N THR A 126 16.17 -5.86 6.15
CA THR A 126 17.29 -6.47 5.42
C THR A 126 16.98 -6.66 3.94
N GLN A 127 15.72 -6.51 3.54
CA GLN A 127 15.26 -6.61 2.16
C GLN A 127 15.65 -5.37 1.36
N ASP A 128 16.43 -5.56 0.30
CA ASP A 128 16.70 -4.51 -0.67
C ASP A 128 15.62 -4.47 -1.77
N LEU A 129 15.67 -3.44 -2.61
CA LEU A 129 14.72 -3.27 -3.72
C LEU A 129 14.73 -4.46 -4.70
N LYS A 130 15.90 -5.08 -4.93
CA LYS A 130 16.03 -6.26 -5.77
C LYS A 130 15.34 -7.48 -5.15
N GLY A 131 15.48 -7.67 -3.85
CA GLY A 131 14.80 -8.67 -3.05
C GLY A 131 13.29 -8.45 -3.05
N PHE A 132 12.85 -7.19 -2.91
CA PHE A 132 11.44 -6.81 -3.03
C PHE A 132 10.86 -7.18 -4.39
N PHE A 133 11.53 -6.84 -5.51
CA PHE A 133 11.05 -7.22 -6.84
C PHE A 133 11.06 -8.73 -7.08
N ARG A 134 12.00 -9.47 -6.48
CA ARG A 134 11.99 -10.94 -6.54
C ARG A 134 10.76 -11.52 -5.84
N GLY A 135 10.36 -10.96 -4.70
CA GLY A 135 9.12 -11.31 -4.03
C GLY A 135 7.89 -10.95 -4.86
N MET A 136 7.90 -9.75 -5.48
CA MET A 136 6.84 -9.28 -6.36
C MET A 136 6.62 -10.19 -7.56
N LYS A 137 7.72 -10.66 -8.19
CA LYS A 137 7.65 -11.64 -9.28
C LYS A 137 6.94 -12.92 -8.83
N LYS A 138 7.33 -13.50 -7.69
CA LYS A 138 6.68 -14.71 -7.15
C LYS A 138 5.20 -14.48 -6.83
N ALA A 139 4.85 -13.31 -6.32
CA ALA A 139 3.45 -12.95 -6.06
C ALA A 139 2.65 -12.83 -7.36
N TYR A 140 3.24 -12.27 -8.41
CA TYR A 140 2.62 -12.17 -9.73
C TYR A 140 2.42 -13.54 -10.38
N GLU A 141 3.39 -14.46 -10.27
CA GLU A 141 3.25 -15.84 -10.77
C GLU A 141 2.01 -16.50 -10.15
N LYS A 142 1.88 -16.43 -8.81
CA LYS A 142 0.69 -16.94 -8.09
C LYS A 142 -0.61 -16.27 -8.53
N PHE A 143 -0.58 -14.95 -8.72
CA PHE A 143 -1.74 -14.18 -9.17
C PHE A 143 -2.18 -14.58 -10.58
N ILE A 144 -1.23 -14.71 -11.52
CA ILE A 144 -1.48 -15.12 -12.91
C ILE A 144 -2.07 -16.53 -12.97
N ASP A 145 -1.55 -17.46 -12.18
CA ASP A 145 -2.09 -18.82 -12.10
C ASP A 145 -3.55 -18.83 -11.60
N LYS A 146 -3.85 -18.05 -10.56
CA LYS A 146 -5.21 -17.89 -10.01
C LYS A 146 -6.15 -17.31 -11.04
N GLU A 147 -5.77 -16.21 -11.71
CA GLU A 147 -6.61 -15.58 -12.72
C GLU A 147 -6.78 -16.46 -13.95
N THR A 148 -5.76 -17.21 -14.38
CA THR A 148 -5.86 -18.13 -15.52
C THR A 148 -6.91 -19.22 -15.26
N LYS A 149 -6.88 -19.83 -14.06
CA LYS A 149 -7.89 -20.83 -13.65
C LYS A 149 -9.29 -20.25 -13.61
N LYS A 150 -9.43 -19.05 -13.04
CA LYS A 150 -10.71 -18.32 -12.98
C LYS A 150 -11.24 -18.00 -14.38
N MET A 151 -10.38 -17.54 -15.29
CA MET A 151 -10.78 -17.25 -16.68
C MET A 151 -11.21 -18.51 -17.42
N ALA A 152 -10.54 -19.65 -17.19
CA ALA A 152 -10.96 -20.93 -17.76
C ALA A 152 -12.36 -21.34 -17.28
N GLN A 153 -12.65 -21.20 -15.98
CA GLN A 153 -13.98 -21.47 -15.41
C GLN A 153 -15.07 -20.55 -15.98
N ILE A 154 -14.77 -19.26 -16.14
CA ILE A 154 -15.72 -18.31 -16.72
C ILE A 154 -16.00 -18.66 -18.19
N ARG A 155 -14.98 -19.00 -18.98
CA ARG A 155 -15.13 -19.43 -20.38
C ARG A 155 -16.04 -20.65 -20.49
N GLU A 156 -15.86 -21.63 -19.61
CA GLU A 156 -16.71 -22.82 -19.56
C GLU A 156 -18.16 -22.48 -19.19
N MET A 157 -18.36 -21.57 -18.22
CA MET A 157 -19.69 -21.15 -17.78
C MET A 157 -20.50 -20.46 -18.89
N ILE A 158 -19.84 -19.67 -19.76
CA ILE A 158 -20.49 -18.91 -20.83
C ILE A 158 -20.47 -19.60 -22.19
N LYS A 159 -19.98 -20.85 -22.27
CA LYS A 159 -19.73 -21.52 -23.56
C LYS A 159 -20.99 -21.74 -24.40
N ASP A 160 -22.14 -21.84 -23.74
CA ASP A 160 -23.46 -22.11 -24.34
C ASP A 160 -24.41 -20.90 -24.25
N PHE A 161 -23.89 -19.70 -23.93
CA PHE A 161 -24.68 -18.46 -23.91
C PHE A 161 -24.88 -17.91 -25.33
#